data_AF-A0A2V9UPJ7-F1
#
_entry.id   AF-A0A2V9UPJ7-F1
#
_cell.length_a   1.000
_cell.length_b   1.000
_cell.length_c   1.000
_cell.angle_alpha   90.00
_cell.angle_beta   90.00
_cell.angle_gamma   90.00
#
_symmetry.space_group_name_H-M   'P 1'
#
loop_
_entity.id
_entity.type
_entity.pdbx_description
1 polymer ?
#
loop_
_entity_poly.entity_id
_entity_poly.type
_entity_poly.pdbx_seq_one_letter_code
_entity_poly.pdbx_strand_id
1 'polypeptide(L)'
;MAALPNSEPRTEKVLHRYHASSYALSASLKEPIEREVEAQADLKIDEVSDGKRVYKFQPASSYQVEGIISYKSGYTQVAGHKSPKPGHGFVTLATSVLEGLNVLDVVTADRVVGQISTEHPLYRKGQVPSVTFLGTRFVNLRIGGHKVEVEQDLQILGPRHEDDRSYLEDEEVLGRIERQYKNVRSAAGNGDWAGEKYRWDSASVQREGTANCSLVTGIKGLPKGISFGHVIDLPHFGKIFLGELSVNRTRAKKQDENDTYHFHLRMVRLEMGCLAQGTTTAVALSSNGTGGKGGGP
;
A
#
# COMPACT_ATOMS: atom_id res chain seq x y z
N MET A 1 -21.37 -54.11 -28.82
CA MET A 1 -21.37 -52.92 -27.95
C MET A 1 -20.00 -52.83 -27.28
N ALA A 2 -19.10 -51.99 -27.78
CA ALA A 2 -17.83 -51.71 -27.12
C ALA A 2 -18.01 -50.47 -26.25
N ALA A 3 -17.78 -50.61 -24.94
CA ALA A 3 -17.79 -49.50 -24.01
C ALA A 3 -16.56 -48.61 -24.28
N LEU A 4 -16.80 -47.33 -24.55
CA LEU A 4 -15.74 -46.32 -24.66
C LEU A 4 -15.08 -46.12 -23.29
N PRO A 5 -13.76 -45.93 -23.22
CA PRO A 5 -13.04 -45.76 -21.97
C PRO A 5 -13.44 -44.42 -21.32
N ASN A 6 -13.75 -44.47 -20.01
CA ASN A 6 -13.87 -43.30 -19.16
C ASN A 6 -12.61 -42.45 -19.30
N SER A 7 -12.73 -41.27 -19.91
CA SER A 7 -11.69 -40.25 -19.83
C SER A 7 -11.61 -39.76 -18.38
N GLU A 8 -10.46 -39.97 -17.74
CA GLU A 8 -10.17 -39.36 -16.44
C GLU A 8 -10.37 -37.84 -16.55
N PRO A 9 -10.95 -37.18 -15.53
CA PRO A 9 -11.12 -35.74 -15.55
C PRO A 9 -9.74 -35.08 -15.63
N ARG A 10 -9.47 -34.38 -16.74
CA ARG A 10 -8.30 -33.50 -16.87
C ARG A 10 -8.35 -32.50 -15.72
N THR A 11 -7.49 -32.66 -14.72
CA THR A 11 -7.27 -31.63 -13.69
C THR A 11 -6.66 -30.41 -14.36
N GLU A 12 -7.50 -29.43 -14.70
CA GLU A 12 -7.08 -28.13 -15.21
C GLU A 12 -6.18 -27.49 -14.15
N LYS A 13 -4.89 -27.33 -14.48
CA LYS A 13 -3.90 -26.79 -13.55
C LYS A 13 -4.14 -25.29 -13.43
N VAL A 14 -4.60 -24.81 -12.28
CA VAL A 14 -4.84 -23.37 -12.08
C VAL A 14 -3.51 -22.67 -11.84
N LEU A 15 -3.18 -21.71 -12.70
CA LEU A 15 -2.00 -20.87 -12.53
C LEU A 15 -2.38 -19.54 -11.90
N HIS A 16 -1.51 -19.03 -11.04
CA HIS A 16 -1.64 -17.72 -10.44
C HIS A 16 -0.30 -16.98 -10.50
N ARG A 17 -0.32 -15.73 -10.94
CA ARG A 17 0.82 -14.84 -10.89
C ARG A 17 0.79 -14.08 -9.58
N TYR A 18 1.75 -14.31 -8.69
CA TYR A 18 1.93 -13.48 -7.51
C TYR A 18 2.70 -12.21 -7.89
N HIS A 19 2.20 -11.04 -7.49
CA HIS A 19 2.91 -9.78 -7.69
C HIS A 19 2.98 -9.01 -6.37
N ALA A 20 4.17 -8.94 -5.78
CA ALA A 20 4.40 -8.12 -4.59
C ALA A 20 5.74 -7.42 -4.69
N SER A 21 5.81 -6.21 -4.18
CA SER A 21 7.08 -5.51 -3.98
C SER A 21 7.09 -4.76 -2.65
N SER A 22 8.28 -4.50 -2.13
CA SER A 22 8.45 -3.72 -0.91
C SER A 22 9.88 -3.22 -0.78
N TYR A 23 10.03 -1.99 -0.29
CA TYR A 23 11.31 -1.43 0.14
C TYR A 23 11.17 -0.70 1.49
N ALA A 24 12.28 -0.57 2.20
CA ALA A 24 12.33 0.03 3.54
C ALA A 24 12.44 1.56 3.48
N LEU A 25 13.31 2.11 2.63
CA LEU A 25 13.54 3.55 2.50
C LEU A 25 13.98 3.89 1.08
N SER A 26 13.50 5.00 0.52
CA SER A 26 14.10 5.68 -0.63
C SER A 26 13.98 7.20 -0.46
N ALA A 27 14.88 7.95 -1.10
CA ALA A 27 14.87 9.41 -1.02
C ALA A 27 15.50 10.05 -2.26
N SER A 28 15.02 11.25 -2.59
CA SER A 28 15.62 12.15 -3.58
C SER A 28 15.85 13.49 -2.86
N LEU A 29 17.11 13.76 -2.52
CA LEU A 29 17.56 14.96 -1.81
C LEU A 29 18.20 15.94 -2.79
N LYS A 30 17.91 17.23 -2.63
CA LYS A 30 18.41 18.32 -3.46
C LYS A 30 19.22 19.33 -2.67
N GLU A 31 18.79 19.64 -1.45
CA GLU A 31 19.49 20.53 -0.53
C GLU A 31 19.51 19.92 0.88
N PRO A 32 20.57 20.14 1.68
CA PRO A 32 21.82 20.83 1.34
C PRO A 32 22.75 20.01 0.43
N ILE A 33 22.38 18.75 0.15
CA ILE A 33 23.12 17.85 -0.74
C ILE A 33 22.20 17.32 -1.84
N GLU A 34 22.76 17.17 -3.03
CA GLU A 34 22.12 16.46 -4.12
C GLU A 34 22.46 14.97 -4.03
N ARG A 35 21.48 14.15 -3.65
CA ARG A 35 21.68 12.73 -3.41
C ARG A 35 20.41 11.94 -3.69
N GLU A 36 20.53 10.97 -4.59
CA GLU A 36 19.56 9.89 -4.72
C GLU A 36 19.92 8.74 -3.78
N VAL A 37 18.94 8.31 -2.99
CA VAL A 37 19.00 7.13 -2.12
C VAL A 37 18.16 6.05 -2.78
N GLU A 38 18.84 5.08 -3.37
CA GLU A 38 18.20 3.89 -3.92
C GLU A 38 17.36 3.17 -2.87
N ALA A 39 16.36 2.42 -3.34
CA ALA A 39 15.45 1.68 -2.48
C ALA A 39 16.20 0.66 -1.60
N GLN A 40 16.21 0.88 -0.29
CA GLN A 40 16.87 0.02 0.69
C GLN A 40 16.03 -1.24 0.94
N ALA A 41 16.68 -2.41 0.94
CA ALA A 41 16.02 -3.72 1.03
C ALA A 41 14.87 -3.89 0.02
N ASP A 42 15.08 -3.48 -1.23
CA ASP A 42 14.08 -3.63 -2.28
C ASP A 42 13.90 -5.10 -2.68
N LEU A 43 12.67 -5.58 -2.56
CA LEU A 43 12.27 -6.94 -2.90
C LEU A 43 11.07 -6.94 -3.84
N LYS A 44 11.08 -7.90 -4.77
CA LYS A 44 9.95 -8.17 -5.66
C LYS A 44 9.75 -9.67 -5.93
N ILE A 45 8.49 -10.07 -6.03
CA ILE A 45 8.06 -11.31 -6.69
C ILE A 45 7.13 -10.96 -7.85
N ASP A 46 7.33 -11.63 -8.97
CA ASP A 46 6.50 -11.58 -10.17
C ASP A 46 6.57 -12.96 -10.82
N GLU A 47 5.94 -13.92 -10.15
CA GLU A 47 6.13 -15.34 -10.43
C GLU A 47 4.78 -16.01 -10.68
N VAL A 48 4.68 -16.73 -11.80
CA VAL A 48 3.54 -17.59 -12.12
C VAL A 48 3.76 -18.95 -11.50
N SER A 49 2.79 -19.41 -10.72
CA SER A 49 2.88 -20.64 -9.93
C SER A 49 1.56 -21.40 -9.97
N ASP A 50 1.66 -22.72 -9.85
CA ASP A 50 0.54 -23.65 -9.71
C ASP A 50 0.09 -23.84 -8.25
N GLY A 51 0.38 -22.85 -7.41
CA GLY A 51 0.16 -22.91 -5.96
C GLY A 51 1.41 -23.23 -5.13
N LYS A 52 2.57 -23.46 -5.77
CA LYS A 52 3.86 -23.47 -5.06
C LYS A 52 4.09 -22.16 -4.32
N ARG A 53 4.64 -22.32 -3.11
CA ARG A 53 5.00 -21.22 -2.22
C ARG A 53 6.22 -20.49 -2.76
N VAL A 54 6.15 -19.18 -2.77
CA VAL A 54 7.25 -18.26 -3.05
C VAL A 54 7.43 -17.40 -1.80
N TYR A 55 8.67 -17.24 -1.35
CA TYR A 55 9.01 -16.39 -0.22
C TYR A 55 10.38 -15.76 -0.47
N LYS A 56 10.46 -14.45 -0.30
CA LYS A 56 11.73 -13.70 -0.31
C LYS A 56 11.78 -12.80 0.91
N PHE A 57 12.97 -12.69 1.49
CA PHE A 57 13.26 -11.88 2.67
C PHE A 57 14.58 -11.15 2.47
N GLN A 58 14.65 -9.90 2.90
CA GLN A 58 15.85 -9.09 2.81
C GLN A 58 15.95 -8.17 4.02
N PRO A 59 17.04 -8.27 4.80
CA PRO A 59 17.29 -7.32 5.88
C PRO A 59 17.73 -5.97 5.32
N ALA A 60 17.41 -4.90 6.04
CA ALA A 60 17.95 -3.57 5.83
C ALA A 60 18.89 -3.25 7.00
N SER A 61 20.19 -3.26 6.75
CA SER A 61 21.19 -2.81 7.73
C SER A 61 21.04 -1.31 8.01
N SER A 62 21.55 -0.85 9.15
CA SER A 62 21.58 0.57 9.51
C SER A 62 22.09 1.42 8.34
N TYR A 63 21.42 2.53 8.09
CA TYR A 63 21.76 3.44 7.01
C TYR A 63 21.62 4.88 7.48
N GLN A 64 22.51 5.74 7.02
CA GLN A 64 22.49 7.16 7.32
C GLN A 64 23.01 7.94 6.11
N VAL A 65 22.31 9.02 5.80
CA VAL A 65 22.70 9.98 4.75
C VAL A 65 22.93 11.32 5.42
N GLU A 66 24.20 11.62 5.64
CA GLU A 66 24.70 12.95 6.05
C GLU A 66 23.93 13.62 7.20
N GLY A 67 23.39 12.82 8.12
CA GLY A 67 22.59 13.31 9.25
C GLY A 67 21.18 13.79 8.89
N ILE A 68 20.79 13.76 7.62
CA ILE A 68 19.45 14.14 7.16
C ILE A 68 18.46 13.02 7.43
N ILE A 69 18.80 11.80 7.02
CA ILE A 69 17.95 10.62 7.17
C ILE A 69 18.78 9.50 7.76
N SER A 70 18.23 8.79 8.73
CA SER A 70 18.81 7.57 9.25
C SER A 70 17.76 6.57 9.73
N TYR A 71 18.17 5.31 9.79
CA TYR A 71 17.47 4.26 10.51
C TYR A 71 18.44 3.22 11.07
N LYS A 72 18.03 2.51 12.11
CA LYS A 72 18.88 1.53 12.82
C LYS A 72 18.87 0.15 12.18
N SER A 73 17.69 -0.31 11.78
CA SER A 73 17.47 -1.62 11.18
C SER A 73 16.15 -1.63 10.43
N GLY A 74 15.96 -2.64 9.60
CA GLY A 74 14.69 -2.91 8.95
C GLY A 74 14.71 -4.24 8.24
N TYR A 75 13.61 -4.59 7.62
CA TYR A 75 13.54 -5.72 6.70
C TYR A 75 12.33 -5.59 5.79
N THR A 76 12.40 -6.30 4.68
CA THR A 76 11.29 -6.52 3.78
C THR A 76 11.06 -8.01 3.59
N GLN A 77 9.82 -8.39 3.35
CA GLN A 77 9.46 -9.73 2.94
C GLN A 77 8.27 -9.71 2.01
N VAL A 78 8.32 -10.60 1.02
CA VAL A 78 7.23 -10.83 0.07
C VAL A 78 6.97 -12.33 -0.02
N ALA A 79 5.69 -12.70 -0.10
CA ALA A 79 5.29 -14.09 -0.19
C ALA A 79 4.09 -14.29 -1.11
N GLY A 80 4.03 -15.47 -1.73
CA GLY A 80 2.90 -15.92 -2.54
C GLY A 80 2.63 -17.39 -2.26
N HIS A 81 1.39 -17.76 -1.98
CA HIS A 81 1.02 -19.17 -1.79
C HIS A 81 -0.48 -19.41 -2.02
N LYS A 82 -0.85 -20.67 -2.29
CA LYS A 82 -2.26 -21.08 -2.23
C LYS A 82 -2.72 -21.17 -0.78
N SER A 83 -3.88 -20.61 -0.47
CA SER A 83 -4.49 -20.71 0.84
C SER A 83 -4.77 -22.18 1.19
N PRO A 84 -4.46 -22.63 2.41
CA PRO A 84 -4.80 -23.99 2.86
C PRO A 84 -6.28 -24.14 3.23
N LYS A 85 -7.03 -23.04 3.35
CA LYS A 85 -8.44 -23.05 3.76
C LYS A 85 -9.33 -23.51 2.59
N PRO A 86 -10.31 -24.41 2.81
CA PRO A 86 -11.24 -24.81 1.76
C PRO A 86 -12.02 -23.62 1.20
N GLY A 87 -12.11 -23.51 -0.13
CA GLY A 87 -12.81 -22.42 -0.81
C GLY A 87 -12.02 -21.11 -0.97
N HIS A 88 -10.84 -21.02 -0.36
CA HIS A 88 -9.95 -19.87 -0.47
C HIS A 88 -8.97 -20.03 -1.64
N GLY A 89 -8.54 -18.90 -2.22
CA GLY A 89 -7.70 -18.90 -3.42
C GLY A 89 -6.22 -18.67 -3.12
N PHE A 90 -5.64 -17.64 -3.73
CA PHE A 90 -4.19 -17.38 -3.69
C PHE A 90 -3.89 -16.15 -2.86
N VAL A 91 -2.96 -16.28 -1.92
CA VAL A 91 -2.56 -15.21 -0.99
C VAL A 91 -1.22 -14.63 -1.44
N THR A 92 -1.18 -13.31 -1.55
CA THR A 92 0.05 -12.52 -1.74
C THR A 92 0.24 -11.62 -0.52
N LEU A 93 1.46 -11.59 0.02
CA LEU A 93 1.84 -10.79 1.18
C LEU A 93 3.02 -9.89 0.81
N ALA A 94 2.96 -8.63 1.22
CA ALA A 94 4.10 -7.71 1.26
C ALA A 94 4.20 -7.13 2.67
N THR A 95 5.42 -7.09 3.24
CA THR A 95 5.70 -6.45 4.52
C THR A 95 7.00 -5.66 4.41
N SER A 96 6.98 -4.44 4.92
CA SER A 96 8.18 -3.61 5.08
C SER A 96 8.20 -3.05 6.50
N VAL A 97 9.37 -3.11 7.13
CA VAL A 97 9.60 -2.67 8.50
C VAL A 97 10.87 -1.84 8.55
N LEU A 98 10.79 -0.74 9.29
CA LEU A 98 11.92 0.13 9.56
C LEU A 98 11.91 0.53 11.04
N GLU A 99 13.06 0.45 11.69
CA GLU A 99 13.26 0.67 13.12
C GLU A 99 14.24 1.83 13.36
N GLY A 100 13.92 2.66 14.34
CA GLY A 100 14.69 3.84 14.70
C GLY A 100 14.78 4.85 13.55
N LEU A 101 13.66 5.12 12.86
CA LEU A 101 13.58 6.17 11.84
C LEU A 101 13.92 7.52 12.47
N ASN A 102 14.78 8.27 11.81
CA ASN A 102 15.05 9.67 12.12
C ASN A 102 15.26 10.47 10.83
N VAL A 103 14.47 11.53 10.66
CA VAL A 103 14.67 12.54 9.62
C VAL A 103 14.83 13.90 10.29
N LEU A 104 16.06 14.44 10.23
CA LEU A 104 16.48 15.74 10.77
C LEU A 104 16.09 16.00 12.24
N ASP A 105 15.94 14.95 13.05
CA ASP A 105 15.38 14.98 14.40
C ASP A 105 13.94 15.52 14.50
N VAL A 106 13.32 15.80 13.35
CA VAL A 106 11.95 16.30 13.26
C VAL A 106 10.97 15.14 13.20
N VAL A 107 11.19 14.16 12.31
CA VAL A 107 10.32 12.98 12.20
C VAL A 107 11.07 11.78 12.74
N THR A 108 10.64 11.27 13.89
CA THR A 108 11.26 10.09 14.51
C THR A 108 10.23 9.02 14.84
N ALA A 109 10.61 7.76 14.75
CA ALA A 109 9.78 6.64 15.17
C ALA A 109 10.64 5.46 15.60
N ASP A 110 10.26 4.79 16.69
CA ASP A 110 10.96 3.57 17.10
C ASP A 110 10.75 2.46 16.09
N ARG A 111 9.55 2.37 15.50
CA ARG A 111 9.22 1.39 14.47
C ARG A 111 8.08 1.85 13.58
N VAL A 112 8.22 1.64 12.28
CA VAL A 112 7.17 1.77 11.28
C VAL A 112 6.98 0.43 10.60
N VAL A 113 5.73 -0.05 10.53
CA VAL A 113 5.38 -1.34 9.90
C VAL A 113 4.29 -1.10 8.89
N GLY A 114 4.53 -1.53 7.65
CA GLY A 114 3.52 -1.59 6.59
C GLY A 114 3.33 -3.05 6.17
N GLN A 115 2.08 -3.49 6.08
CA GLN A 115 1.74 -4.83 5.63
C GLN A 115 0.48 -4.82 4.78
N ILE A 116 0.56 -5.43 3.59
CA ILE A 116 -0.59 -5.73 2.73
C ILE A 116 -0.66 -7.24 2.58
N SER A 117 -1.82 -7.82 2.85
CA SER A 117 -2.14 -9.18 2.43
C SER A 117 -3.35 -9.14 1.52
N THR A 118 -3.23 -9.70 0.33
CA THR A 118 -4.33 -9.86 -0.62
C THR A 118 -4.63 -11.32 -0.82
N GLU A 119 -5.91 -11.70 -0.81
CA GLU A 119 -6.34 -13.03 -1.20
C GLU A 119 -7.24 -12.94 -2.44
N HIS A 120 -6.76 -13.54 -3.53
CA HIS A 120 -7.49 -13.69 -4.76
C HIS A 120 -8.49 -14.84 -4.64
N PRO A 121 -9.73 -14.68 -5.16
CA PRO A 121 -10.68 -15.77 -5.21
C PRO A 121 -10.17 -16.92 -6.09
N LEU A 122 -10.76 -18.09 -5.92
CA LEU A 122 -10.53 -19.21 -6.83
C LEU A 122 -10.93 -18.84 -8.26
N TYR A 123 -10.28 -19.49 -9.23
CA TYR A 123 -10.58 -19.26 -10.65
C TYR A 123 -12.08 -19.46 -10.94
N ARG A 124 -12.68 -18.53 -11.69
CA ARG A 124 -14.14 -18.44 -11.98
C ARG A 124 -15.06 -18.23 -10.78
N LYS A 125 -14.54 -17.87 -9.60
CA LYS A 125 -15.34 -17.49 -8.41
C LYS A 125 -15.33 -15.98 -8.13
N GLY A 126 -14.66 -15.21 -8.97
CA GLY A 126 -14.60 -13.75 -8.93
C GLY A 126 -13.25 -13.23 -9.43
N GLN A 127 -13.12 -11.91 -9.44
CA GLN A 127 -11.89 -11.19 -9.83
C GLN A 127 -11.36 -10.25 -8.75
N VAL A 128 -12.21 -9.75 -7.83
CA VAL A 128 -11.81 -8.73 -6.85
C VAL A 128 -11.06 -9.35 -5.66
N PRO A 129 -9.77 -9.13 -5.45
CA PRO A 129 -9.11 -9.69 -4.27
C PRO A 129 -9.68 -9.10 -2.98
N SER A 130 -9.79 -9.93 -1.93
CA SER A 130 -9.89 -9.39 -0.57
C SER A 130 -8.54 -8.83 -0.15
N VAL A 131 -8.54 -7.76 0.64
CA VAL A 131 -7.31 -7.08 1.08
C VAL A 131 -7.40 -6.73 2.57
N THR A 132 -6.27 -6.85 3.27
CA THR A 132 -6.16 -6.45 4.68
C THR A 132 -4.83 -5.77 4.96
N PHE A 133 -4.86 -4.83 5.91
CA PHE A 133 -3.71 -4.05 6.36
C PHE A 133 -3.37 -4.31 7.84
N LEU A 134 -3.88 -5.40 8.43
CA LEU A 134 -3.88 -5.65 9.87
C LEU A 134 -2.51 -5.50 10.57
N GLY A 135 -1.40 -5.85 9.91
CA GLY A 135 -0.06 -5.72 10.49
C GLY A 135 0.48 -4.29 10.57
N THR A 136 -0.21 -3.33 9.95
CA THR A 136 0.26 -1.96 9.74
C THR A 136 0.14 -1.09 10.99
N ARG A 137 1.24 -0.45 11.41
CA ARG A 137 1.26 0.39 12.63
C ARG A 137 2.49 1.31 12.72
N PHE A 138 2.38 2.31 13.59
CA PHE A 138 3.48 3.18 14.03
C PHE A 138 3.76 2.94 15.51
N VAL A 139 5.03 2.95 15.91
CA VAL A 139 5.45 2.84 17.32
C VAL A 139 6.26 4.08 17.69
N ASN A 140 5.76 4.81 18.69
CA ASN A 140 6.39 6.02 19.24
C ASN A 140 6.74 7.06 18.15
N LEU A 141 5.81 7.29 17.21
CA LEU A 141 5.97 8.35 16.21
C LEU A 141 6.02 9.71 16.90
N ARG A 142 6.99 10.54 16.52
CA ARG A 142 7.15 11.90 17.01
C ARG A 142 7.41 12.84 15.84
N ILE A 143 6.83 14.04 15.96
CA ILE A 143 6.94 15.11 14.97
C ILE A 143 7.32 16.39 15.71
N GLY A 144 8.48 16.96 15.40
CA GLY A 144 9.06 18.10 16.13
C GLY A 144 9.24 17.81 17.62
N GLY A 145 9.61 16.58 17.98
CA GLY A 145 9.74 16.13 19.38
C GLY A 145 8.42 15.76 20.09
N HIS A 146 7.26 16.17 19.56
CA HIS A 146 5.95 15.84 20.14
C HIS A 146 5.57 14.39 19.83
N LYS A 147 5.19 13.62 20.85
CA LYS A 147 4.63 12.28 20.65
C LYS A 147 3.26 12.38 20.00
N VAL A 148 3.09 11.61 18.93
CA VAL A 148 1.89 11.59 18.12
C VAL A 148 1.13 10.29 18.33
N GLU A 149 -0.19 10.38 18.46
CA GLU A 149 -1.09 9.25 18.40
C GLU A 149 -1.79 9.25 17.03
N VAL A 150 -1.65 8.15 16.29
CA VAL A 150 -2.17 7.99 14.94
C VAL A 150 -3.44 7.17 14.99
N GLU A 151 -4.55 7.74 14.54
CA GLU A 151 -5.82 7.03 14.41
C GLU A 151 -5.85 6.34 13.04
N GLN A 152 -5.99 5.01 13.04
CA GLN A 152 -5.95 4.20 11.83
C GLN A 152 -7.33 3.61 11.49
N ASP A 153 -7.70 3.65 10.22
CA ASP A 153 -8.80 2.87 9.64
C ASP A 153 -8.24 1.81 8.69
N LEU A 154 -7.94 0.64 9.26
CA LEU A 154 -7.44 -0.52 8.50
C LEU A 154 -8.55 -1.22 7.68
N GLN A 155 -9.79 -0.74 7.76
CA GLN A 155 -10.96 -1.26 7.08
C GLN A 155 -11.55 -0.23 6.10
N ILE A 156 -10.74 0.75 5.64
CA ILE A 156 -11.18 1.82 4.74
C ILE A 156 -11.82 1.29 3.44
N LEU A 157 -11.39 0.12 2.98
CA LEU A 157 -11.95 -0.57 1.80
C LEU A 157 -13.08 -1.55 2.14
N GLY A 158 -13.29 -1.86 3.41
CA GLY A 158 -14.25 -2.88 3.86
C GLY A 158 -13.90 -4.30 3.38
N PRO A 159 -14.81 -5.26 3.60
CA PRO A 159 -14.68 -6.61 3.06
C PRO A 159 -14.89 -6.63 1.54
N ARG A 160 -14.38 -7.67 0.89
CA ARG A 160 -14.73 -8.00 -0.50
C ARG A 160 -16.23 -8.30 -0.59
N HIS A 161 -16.90 -7.77 -1.60
CA HIS A 161 -18.31 -8.08 -1.88
C HIS A 161 -18.53 -9.49 -2.44
N GLU A 162 -19.66 -10.09 -2.07
CA GLU A 162 -20.07 -11.41 -2.57
C GLU A 162 -20.44 -11.37 -4.06
N ASP A 163 -20.99 -10.25 -4.54
CA ASP A 163 -21.35 -10.01 -5.95
C ASP A 163 -20.14 -9.67 -6.84
N ASP A 164 -18.92 -9.74 -6.30
CA ASP A 164 -17.66 -9.43 -6.99
C ASP A 164 -17.56 -7.97 -7.48
N ARG A 165 -18.34 -7.05 -6.87
CA ARG A 165 -18.24 -5.62 -7.11
C ARG A 165 -16.87 -5.06 -6.72
N SER A 166 -16.36 -4.16 -7.55
CA SER A 166 -15.11 -3.43 -7.31
C SER A 166 -15.23 -2.48 -6.13
N TYR A 167 -14.16 -2.35 -5.32
CA TYR A 167 -14.04 -1.29 -4.32
C TYR A 167 -14.19 0.13 -4.91
N LEU A 168 -13.90 0.28 -6.20
CA LEU A 168 -13.99 1.56 -6.92
C LEU A 168 -15.39 1.88 -7.45
N GLU A 169 -16.34 0.96 -7.25
CA GLU A 169 -17.75 1.09 -7.62
C GLU A 169 -18.67 0.97 -6.38
N ASP A 170 -18.08 0.75 -5.21
CA ASP A 170 -18.79 0.67 -3.94
C ASP A 170 -19.01 2.07 -3.35
N GLU A 171 -20.28 2.47 -3.23
CA GLU A 171 -20.68 3.75 -2.66
C GLU A 171 -20.22 3.95 -1.21
N GLU A 172 -20.15 2.89 -0.40
CA GLU A 172 -19.70 2.98 0.99
C GLU A 172 -18.19 3.26 1.07
N VAL A 173 -17.40 2.55 0.23
CA VAL A 173 -15.95 2.79 0.10
C VAL A 173 -15.70 4.19 -0.43
N LEU A 174 -16.35 4.58 -1.52
CA LEU A 174 -16.18 5.91 -2.11
C LEU A 174 -16.62 7.01 -1.13
N GLY A 175 -17.68 6.78 -0.36
CA GLY A 175 -18.14 7.70 0.69
C GLY A 175 -17.19 7.80 1.89
N ARG A 176 -16.50 6.71 2.27
CA ARG A 176 -15.41 6.75 3.25
C ARG A 176 -14.24 7.62 2.75
N ILE A 177 -13.80 7.41 1.51
CA ILE A 177 -12.69 8.17 0.92
C ILE A 177 -13.07 9.64 0.73
N GLU A 178 -14.28 9.93 0.25
CA GLU A 178 -14.79 11.30 0.11
C GLU A 178 -14.74 12.05 1.45
N ARG A 179 -15.14 11.40 2.55
CA ARG A 179 -15.07 11.99 3.89
C ARG A 179 -13.63 12.35 4.28
N GLN A 180 -12.64 11.50 3.95
CA GLN A 180 -11.24 11.85 4.19
C GLN A 180 -10.82 13.10 3.41
N TYR A 181 -11.17 13.18 2.13
CA TYR A 181 -10.87 14.34 1.28
C TYR A 181 -11.51 15.62 1.82
N LYS A 182 -12.80 15.54 2.18
CA LYS A 182 -13.53 16.65 2.82
C LYS A 182 -12.86 17.09 4.13
N ASN A 183 -12.48 16.14 4.99
CA ASN A 183 -11.83 16.45 6.27
C ASN A 183 -10.49 17.17 6.08
N VAL A 184 -9.64 16.70 5.16
CA VAL A 184 -8.36 17.36 4.86
C VAL A 184 -8.61 18.77 4.33
N ARG A 185 -9.51 18.92 3.36
CA ARG A 185 -9.83 20.23 2.75
C ARG A 185 -10.44 21.22 3.75
N SER A 186 -11.39 20.77 4.57
CA SER A 186 -12.02 21.61 5.59
C SER A 186 -11.03 22.02 6.68
N ALA A 187 -10.16 21.10 7.12
CA ALA A 187 -9.17 21.40 8.15
C ALA A 187 -8.07 22.32 7.63
N ALA A 188 -7.64 22.17 6.37
CA ALA A 188 -6.65 23.04 5.72
C ALA A 188 -7.16 24.47 5.50
N GLY A 189 -8.48 24.70 5.52
CA GLY A 189 -9.08 26.01 5.37
C GLY A 189 -8.72 26.68 4.03
N ASN A 190 -8.13 27.88 4.09
CA ASN A 190 -7.67 28.64 2.92
C ASN A 190 -6.28 28.23 2.42
N GLY A 191 -5.73 27.09 2.87
CA GLY A 191 -4.46 26.60 2.36
C GLY A 191 -4.56 26.25 0.87
N ASP A 192 -3.94 27.05 0.00
CA ASP A 192 -3.98 26.88 -1.46
C ASP A 192 -3.60 25.46 -1.93
N TRP A 193 -2.75 24.76 -1.18
CA TRP A 193 -2.28 23.42 -1.53
C TRP A 193 -3.36 22.32 -1.43
N ALA A 194 -4.38 22.49 -0.58
CA ALA A 194 -5.36 21.43 -0.32
C ALA A 194 -6.53 21.45 -1.31
N GLY A 195 -6.86 22.63 -1.87
CA GLY A 195 -8.07 22.83 -2.67
C GLY A 195 -8.14 21.96 -3.92
N GLU A 196 -7.07 21.94 -4.71
CA GLU A 196 -7.00 21.11 -5.93
C GLU A 196 -6.62 19.66 -5.61
N LYS A 197 -5.62 19.45 -4.75
CA LYS A 197 -5.07 18.11 -4.43
C LYS A 197 -6.10 17.18 -3.75
N TYR A 198 -7.00 17.75 -2.94
CA TYR A 198 -8.05 16.99 -2.23
C TYR A 198 -9.44 17.30 -2.79
N ARG A 199 -9.53 17.59 -4.09
CA ARG A 199 -10.79 17.56 -4.82
C ARG A 199 -11.20 16.11 -5.08
N TRP A 200 -12.34 15.70 -4.54
CA TRP A 200 -12.90 14.37 -4.78
C TRP A 200 -13.88 14.39 -5.96
N ASP A 201 -13.74 13.39 -6.83
CA ASP A 201 -14.67 13.11 -7.92
C ASP A 201 -14.78 11.59 -8.12
N SER A 202 -15.86 11.00 -7.62
CA SER A 202 -16.11 9.56 -7.74
C SER A 202 -16.29 9.11 -9.19
N ALA A 203 -16.78 9.97 -10.09
CA ALA A 203 -16.95 9.62 -11.49
C ALA A 203 -15.59 9.52 -12.21
N SER A 204 -14.61 10.35 -11.82
CA SER A 204 -13.23 10.23 -12.30
C SER A 204 -12.58 8.95 -11.77
N VAL A 205 -12.75 8.64 -10.48
CA VAL A 205 -12.25 7.37 -9.88
C VAL A 205 -12.77 6.14 -10.62
N GLN A 206 -14.07 6.07 -10.91
CA GLN A 206 -14.68 4.93 -11.62
C GLN A 206 -14.17 4.77 -13.05
N ARG A 207 -13.92 5.90 -13.73
CA ARG A 207 -13.46 5.95 -15.12
C ARG A 207 -11.98 5.60 -15.24
N GLU A 208 -11.15 6.17 -14.38
CA GLU A 208 -9.70 5.98 -14.34
C GLU A 208 -9.31 4.68 -13.65
N GLY A 209 -10.21 4.10 -12.87
CA GLY A 209 -9.94 2.90 -12.09
C GLY A 209 -8.89 3.14 -10.99
N THR A 210 -8.80 4.35 -10.46
CA THR A 210 -7.80 4.69 -9.44
C THR A 210 -8.44 5.49 -8.31
N ALA A 211 -8.25 5.05 -7.06
CA ALA A 211 -8.58 5.81 -5.87
C ALA A 211 -7.35 5.95 -4.96
N ASN A 212 -7.16 7.15 -4.43
CA ASN A 212 -6.18 7.42 -3.38
C ASN A 212 -6.92 7.72 -2.08
N CYS A 213 -6.40 7.20 -0.98
CA CYS A 213 -6.92 7.41 0.37
C CYS A 213 -5.80 7.24 1.39
N SER A 214 -6.11 7.28 2.68
CA SER A 214 -5.15 6.95 3.72
C SER A 214 -5.72 5.95 4.71
N LEU A 215 -4.86 5.09 5.25
CA LEU A 215 -5.16 4.27 6.42
C LEU A 215 -5.15 5.09 7.71
N VAL A 216 -4.74 6.36 7.67
CA VAL A 216 -4.74 7.29 8.80
C VAL A 216 -5.92 8.26 8.65
N THR A 217 -6.80 8.29 9.64
CA THR A 217 -7.99 9.15 9.66
C THR A 217 -7.78 10.42 10.48
N GLY A 218 -6.87 10.37 11.45
CA GLY A 218 -6.61 11.46 12.37
C GLY A 218 -5.27 11.34 13.07
N ILE A 219 -4.79 12.47 13.57
CA ILE A 219 -3.51 12.60 14.24
C ILE A 219 -3.71 13.48 15.48
N LYS A 220 -3.32 12.96 16.64
CA LYS A 220 -3.42 13.64 17.94
C LYS A 220 -2.04 13.93 18.53
N GLY A 221 -1.97 14.90 19.43
CA GLY A 221 -0.74 15.27 20.13
C GLY A 221 0.10 16.36 19.47
N LEU A 222 -0.35 16.89 18.33
CA LEU A 222 0.28 18.02 17.65
C LEU A 222 -0.39 19.36 17.98
N PRO A 223 0.36 20.48 17.88
CA PRO A 223 -0.23 21.82 17.89
C PRO A 223 -1.42 21.96 16.92
N LYS A 224 -2.37 22.83 17.26
CA LYS A 224 -3.51 23.09 16.38
C LYS A 224 -3.03 23.75 15.08
N GLY A 225 -3.67 23.40 13.97
CA GLY A 225 -3.45 24.05 12.68
C GLY A 225 -2.25 23.53 11.88
N ILE A 226 -1.58 22.46 12.32
CA ILE A 226 -0.52 21.81 11.52
C ILE A 226 -0.90 20.43 10.99
N SER A 227 -1.98 19.82 11.48
CA SER A 227 -2.44 18.50 11.04
C SER A 227 -3.82 18.56 10.39
N PHE A 228 -3.95 17.87 9.27
CA PHE A 228 -5.12 17.84 8.39
C PHE A 228 -5.34 16.39 7.93
N GLY A 229 -6.12 15.63 8.70
CA GLY A 229 -6.29 14.19 8.47
C GLY A 229 -4.95 13.44 8.59
N HIS A 230 -4.50 12.83 7.49
CA HIS A 230 -3.21 12.12 7.42
C HIS A 230 -2.02 13.00 7.02
N VAL A 231 -2.26 14.29 6.74
CA VAL A 231 -1.23 15.25 6.34
C VAL A 231 -0.84 16.09 7.53
N ILE A 232 0.46 16.31 7.71
CA ILE A 232 0.99 17.31 8.64
C ILE A 232 1.78 18.32 7.81
N ASP A 233 1.40 19.59 7.88
CA ASP A 233 2.11 20.71 7.28
C ASP A 233 2.92 21.40 8.38
N LEU A 234 4.19 21.05 8.48
CA LEU A 234 5.06 21.54 9.54
C LEU A 234 5.87 22.76 9.03
N PRO A 235 5.66 23.96 9.61
CA PRO A 235 6.40 25.15 9.20
C PRO A 235 7.91 24.93 9.24
N HIS A 236 8.61 25.46 8.24
CA HIS A 236 10.07 25.36 8.10
C HIS A 236 10.64 23.94 7.95
N PHE A 237 9.78 22.94 7.76
CA PHE A 237 10.19 21.57 7.44
C PHE A 237 9.60 21.13 6.10
N GLY A 238 8.26 21.15 6.00
CA GLY A 238 7.52 20.71 4.82
C GLY A 238 6.32 19.84 5.20
N LYS A 239 5.90 18.96 4.28
CA LYS A 239 4.70 18.12 4.45
C LYS A 239 5.06 16.67 4.76
N ILE A 240 4.28 16.09 5.65
CA ILE A 240 4.40 14.70 6.12
C ILE A 240 3.07 14.03 5.83
N PHE A 241 3.10 12.91 5.12
CA PHE A 241 1.93 12.12 4.77
C PHE A 241 2.05 10.74 5.40
N LEU A 242 1.01 10.32 6.11
CA LEU A 242 0.99 9.04 6.83
C LEU A 242 0.02 8.06 6.16
N GLY A 243 0.45 6.81 5.97
CA GLY A 243 -0.41 5.69 5.58
C GLY A 243 -1.15 5.84 4.26
N GLU A 244 -0.58 6.51 3.26
CA GLU A 244 -1.21 6.69 1.95
C GLU A 244 -1.42 5.35 1.22
N LEU A 245 -2.66 5.10 0.80
CA LEU A 245 -3.09 3.91 0.08
C LEU A 245 -3.62 4.30 -1.30
N SER A 246 -3.05 3.71 -2.36
CA SER A 246 -3.57 3.76 -3.72
C SER A 246 -4.16 2.42 -4.11
N VAL A 247 -5.39 2.43 -4.63
CA VAL A 247 -6.08 1.28 -5.19
C VAL A 247 -6.24 1.52 -6.69
N ASN A 248 -5.64 0.66 -7.50
CA ASN A 248 -5.68 0.75 -8.95
C ASN A 248 -6.33 -0.50 -9.53
N ARG A 249 -7.27 -0.32 -10.45
CA ARG A 249 -7.93 -1.36 -11.22
C ARG A 249 -7.66 -1.12 -12.70
N THR A 250 -6.91 -2.04 -13.30
CA THR A 250 -6.77 -2.09 -14.75
C THR A 250 -7.86 -2.99 -15.30
N ARG A 251 -8.75 -2.43 -16.13
CA ARG A 251 -9.83 -3.19 -16.75
C ARG A 251 -9.28 -4.19 -17.78
N ALA A 252 -9.88 -5.36 -17.84
CA ALA A 252 -9.59 -6.36 -18.86
C ALA A 252 -9.81 -5.80 -20.28
N LYS A 253 -8.92 -6.17 -21.22
CA LYS A 253 -9.06 -5.75 -22.63
C LYS A 253 -9.96 -6.69 -23.43
N LYS A 254 -10.16 -7.91 -22.94
CA LYS A 254 -10.96 -8.95 -23.56
C LYS A 254 -11.99 -9.48 -22.59
N GLN A 255 -13.09 -9.98 -23.12
CA GLN A 255 -14.22 -10.48 -22.34
C GLN A 255 -13.88 -11.76 -21.54
N ASP A 256 -12.80 -12.45 -21.87
CA ASP A 256 -12.31 -13.67 -21.21
C ASP A 256 -11.17 -13.42 -20.20
N GLU A 257 -10.75 -12.16 -20.02
CA GLU A 257 -9.72 -11.73 -19.07
C GLU A 257 -10.37 -11.08 -17.83
N ASN A 258 -9.69 -11.17 -16.68
CA ASN A 258 -10.14 -10.54 -15.44
C ASN A 258 -9.50 -9.16 -15.26
N ASP A 259 -10.19 -8.27 -14.55
CA ASP A 259 -9.60 -7.03 -14.06
C ASP A 259 -8.40 -7.32 -13.13
N THR A 260 -7.46 -6.38 -13.09
CA THR A 260 -6.23 -6.50 -12.31
C THR A 260 -6.17 -5.41 -11.25
N TYR A 261 -5.94 -5.78 -9.97
CA TYR A 261 -6.05 -4.87 -8.82
C TYR A 261 -4.72 -4.64 -8.10
N HIS A 262 -4.12 -3.46 -8.22
CA HIS A 262 -2.90 -3.11 -7.50
C HIS A 262 -3.18 -2.24 -6.28
N PHE A 263 -2.75 -2.72 -5.11
CA PHE A 263 -2.74 -1.96 -3.87
C PHE A 263 -1.32 -1.48 -3.59
N HIS A 264 -1.17 -0.19 -3.32
CA HIS A 264 0.12 0.41 -2.99
C HIS A 264 -0.01 1.20 -1.68
N LEU A 265 0.78 0.86 -0.66
CA LEU A 265 0.78 1.52 0.64
C LEU A 265 2.14 2.18 0.89
N ARG A 266 2.12 3.45 1.32
CA ARG A 266 3.27 4.21 1.84
C ARG A 266 2.99 4.62 3.27
N MET A 267 3.83 4.20 4.20
CA MET A 267 3.59 4.50 5.61
C MET A 267 4.00 5.91 5.99
N VAL A 268 5.16 6.37 5.50
CA VAL A 268 5.62 7.74 5.70
C VAL A 268 6.13 8.26 4.37
N ARG A 269 5.56 9.38 3.90
CA ARG A 269 6.11 10.16 2.80
C ARG A 269 6.37 11.57 3.27
N LEU A 270 7.54 12.10 2.94
CA LEU A 270 7.99 13.44 3.30
C LEU A 270 8.22 14.24 2.03
N GLU A 271 7.74 15.47 2.03
CA GLU A 271 8.08 16.51 1.06
C GLU A 271 8.73 17.65 1.85
N MET A 272 10.07 17.69 1.85
CA MET A 272 10.85 18.69 2.58
C MET A 272 11.15 19.88 1.67
N GLY A 273 11.13 21.10 2.23
CA GLY A 273 11.29 22.33 1.43
C GLY A 273 11.95 23.52 2.13
N CYS A 274 12.57 23.33 3.30
CA CYS A 274 13.25 24.42 4.01
C CYS A 274 14.67 24.05 4.44
N LEU A 275 14.83 23.26 5.53
CA LEU A 275 16.16 22.87 6.03
C LEU A 275 16.87 21.86 5.13
N ALA A 276 16.07 21.00 4.51
CA ALA A 276 16.46 20.16 3.40
C ALA A 276 15.37 20.27 2.34
N GLN A 277 15.76 20.19 1.07
CA GLN A 277 14.82 20.09 -0.04
C GLN A 277 14.88 18.66 -0.58
N GLY A 278 13.72 18.02 -0.73
CA GLY A 278 13.68 16.67 -1.27
C GLY A 278 12.42 15.90 -0.89
N THR A 279 12.38 14.65 -1.33
CA THR A 279 11.32 13.71 -0.97
C THR A 279 11.90 12.45 -0.37
N THR A 280 11.15 11.83 0.53
CA THR A 280 11.53 10.55 1.15
C THR A 280 10.30 9.70 1.34
N THR A 281 10.43 8.41 1.08
CA THR A 281 9.42 7.42 1.42
C THR A 281 10.04 6.37 2.33
N ALA A 282 9.47 6.21 3.52
CA ALA A 282 9.81 5.11 4.42
C ALA A 282 8.65 4.13 4.46
N VAL A 283 8.99 2.85 4.33
CA VAL A 283 8.10 1.69 4.30
C VAL A 283 7.06 1.83 3.19
N ALA A 284 7.43 1.33 2.00
CA ALA A 284 6.55 1.24 0.85
C ALA A 284 6.37 -0.21 0.43
N LEU A 285 5.16 -0.54 0.01
CA LEU A 285 4.80 -1.88 -0.41
C LEU A 285 3.69 -1.86 -1.45
N SER A 286 3.73 -2.85 -2.32
CA SER A 286 2.67 -3.13 -3.28
C SER A 286 2.28 -4.61 -3.24
N SER A 287 1.00 -4.89 -3.42
CA SER A 287 0.50 -6.26 -3.56
C SER A 287 -0.58 -6.33 -4.63
N ASN A 288 -0.51 -7.38 -5.41
CA ASN A 288 -1.51 -7.85 -6.35
C ASN A 288 -1.28 -9.35 -6.63
N GLY A 289 -2.16 -9.95 -7.43
CA GLY A 289 -1.98 -11.21 -8.10
C GLY A 289 -2.96 -11.29 -9.26
N THR A 290 -2.74 -12.21 -10.20
CA THR A 290 -3.71 -12.45 -11.27
C THR A 290 -3.88 -13.96 -11.47
N GLY A 291 -5.14 -14.41 -11.50
CA GLY A 291 -5.47 -15.80 -11.83
C GLY A 291 -5.51 -16.00 -13.35
N GLY A 292 -5.00 -17.13 -13.83
CA GLY A 292 -5.05 -17.51 -15.25
C GLY A 292 -5.39 -18.99 -15.44
N LYS A 293 -5.86 -19.35 -16.65
CA LYS A 293 -5.95 -20.76 -17.07
C LYS A 293 -4.53 -21.31 -17.22
N GLY A 294 -4.21 -22.43 -16.60
CA GLY A 294 -3.03 -23.18 -16.98
C GLY A 294 -3.31 -24.03 -18.20
N GLY A 295 -2.55 -23.83 -19.27
CA GLY A 295 -2.44 -24.82 -20.33
C GLY A 295 -1.68 -26.02 -19.78
N GLY A 296 -2.33 -27.18 -19.73
CA GLY A 296 -1.62 -28.45 -19.64
C GLY A 296 -0.99 -28.77 -21.00
N PRO A 297 0.16 -29.47 -21.04
CA PRO A 297 0.74 -30.00 -22.27
C PRO A 297 -0.21 -31.00 -22.96
#